data_AF-A0A939UJ39-F1
#
_entry.id   AF-A0A939UJ39-F1
#
_cell.length_a   1.000
_cell.length_b   1.000
_cell.length_c   1.000
_cell.angle_alpha   90.00
_cell.angle_beta   90.00
_cell.angle_gamma   90.00
#
_symmetry.space_group_name_H-M   'P 1'
#
loop_
_entity.id
_entity.type
_entity.pdbx_description
1 polymer ?
#
loop_
_entity_poly.entity_id
_entity_poly.type
_entity_poly.pdbx_seq_one_letter_code
_entity_poly.pdbx_strand_id
1 'polypeptide(L)'
;MKLIKIALTGGPCGGKTAATCRIQDAFTKLGYKVFLINETATELLSSGVTPKELGRYEYQSKQFFMQSTKEDVCGQEALSCGADKVLIVCDRGLPDNAAYLSMNEYYFLLKERDMSRLETLVRYDAAFMLRTAANESDELYSVKSNPVRTENARQAIELDEKLMLAWADHPNLFVIEAKNSFEEKINEVLTILADFAEEEKPFLYQSKYIVEYPDIDKFDIDLRTEKEFYKLGPEKYALKETVNGKKRYKIIDQNEAYYCSNVDLLKLIAEGDSHKKKICSTVYGFHYDDEYIEIETYDHQKNTAVMTIEKRDKKAPDH
;
A
#
# COMPACT_ATOMS: atom_id res chain seq x y z
N MET A 1 -7.20 23.82 -6.56
CA MET A 1 -7.67 23.07 -5.37
C MET A 1 -6.65 22.00 -5.03
N LYS A 2 -6.23 21.90 -3.77
CA LYS A 2 -5.39 20.82 -3.25
C LYS A 2 -6.29 19.80 -2.56
N LEU A 3 -6.44 18.62 -3.16
CA LEU A 3 -7.19 17.50 -2.59
C LEU A 3 -6.19 16.42 -2.18
N ILE A 4 -6.28 15.98 -0.91
CA ILE A 4 -5.50 14.86 -0.41
C ILE A 4 -6.48 13.84 0.17
N LYS A 5 -6.30 12.57 -0.15
CA LYS A 5 -7.04 11.45 0.43
C LYS A 5 -6.06 10.49 1.10
N ILE A 6 -6.28 10.24 2.39
CA ILE A 6 -5.44 9.32 3.17
C ILE A 6 -6.25 8.17 3.75
N ALA A 7 -5.57 7.05 4.02
CA ALA A 7 -6.09 5.98 4.84
C ALA A 7 -5.33 5.91 6.17
N LEU A 8 -6.06 5.73 7.27
CA LEU A 8 -5.52 5.30 8.56
C LEU A 8 -5.76 3.80 8.68
N THR A 9 -4.68 3.01 8.75
CA THR A 9 -4.75 1.54 8.84
C THR A 9 -3.98 1.04 10.08
N GLY A 10 -4.00 -0.28 10.29
CA GLY A 10 -3.32 -0.96 11.39
C GLY A 10 -4.25 -1.76 12.29
N GLY A 11 -3.64 -2.52 13.20
CA GLY A 11 -4.34 -3.42 14.11
C GLY A 11 -5.35 -2.72 15.02
N PRO A 12 -6.20 -3.50 15.72
CA PRO A 12 -7.06 -2.97 16.76
C PRO A 12 -6.23 -2.26 17.84
N CYS A 13 -6.83 -1.27 18.50
CA CYS A 13 -6.16 -0.42 19.49
C CYS A 13 -4.93 0.36 18.98
N GLY A 14 -4.76 0.53 17.66
CA GLY A 14 -3.69 1.36 17.10
C GLY A 14 -3.89 2.87 17.25
N GLY A 15 -5.10 3.33 17.60
CA GLY A 15 -5.41 4.76 17.82
C GLY A 15 -6.14 5.47 16.67
N LYS A 16 -6.52 4.76 15.61
CA LYS A 16 -7.13 5.31 14.37
C LYS A 16 -8.25 6.31 14.63
N THR A 17 -9.33 5.91 15.31
CA THR A 17 -10.49 6.78 15.54
C THR A 17 -10.13 8.09 16.26
N ALA A 18 -9.22 8.03 17.24
CA ALA A 18 -8.77 9.22 17.94
C ALA A 18 -7.81 10.07 17.07
N ALA A 19 -6.96 9.44 16.25
CA ALA A 19 -6.18 10.14 15.22
C ALA A 19 -7.09 10.90 14.25
N THR A 20 -8.16 10.27 13.76
CA THR A 20 -9.16 10.89 12.86
C THR A 20 -9.72 12.17 13.44
N CYS A 21 -10.15 12.17 14.71
CA CYS A 21 -10.68 13.36 15.38
C CYS A 21 -9.62 14.47 15.47
N ARG A 22 -8.38 14.12 15.83
CA ARG A 22 -7.29 15.09 16.01
C ARG A 22 -6.83 15.68 14.67
N ILE A 23 -6.82 14.87 13.61
CA ILE A 23 -6.59 15.32 12.23
C ILE A 23 -7.68 16.30 11.81
N GLN A 24 -8.96 15.98 12.03
CA GLN A 24 -10.05 16.88 11.70
C GLN A 24 -9.89 18.25 12.35
N ASP A 25 -9.62 18.29 13.66
CA ASP A 25 -9.42 19.54 14.41
C ASP A 25 -8.22 20.34 13.89
N ALA A 26 -7.08 19.68 13.66
CA ALA A 26 -5.85 20.34 13.25
C ALA A 26 -5.96 20.88 11.81
N PHE A 27 -6.41 20.06 10.87
CA PHE A 27 -6.46 20.44 9.45
C PHE A 27 -7.57 21.45 9.15
N THR A 28 -8.69 21.40 9.89
CA THR A 28 -9.71 22.46 9.79
C THR A 28 -9.13 23.82 10.19
N LYS A 29 -8.28 23.88 11.23
CA LYS A 29 -7.58 25.13 11.63
C LYS A 29 -6.55 25.60 10.60
N LEU A 30 -6.00 24.68 9.81
CA LEU A 30 -5.11 24.99 8.68
C LEU A 30 -5.86 25.39 7.40
N GLY A 31 -7.20 25.51 7.47
CA GLY A 31 -8.05 25.93 6.36
C GLY A 31 -8.46 24.81 5.41
N TYR A 32 -8.26 23.54 5.77
CA TYR A 32 -8.77 22.42 4.99
C TYR A 32 -10.25 22.18 5.27
N LYS A 33 -11.01 21.89 4.21
CA LYS A 33 -12.29 21.20 4.33
C LYS A 33 -12.00 19.71 4.55
N VAL A 34 -12.32 19.19 5.73
CA VAL A 34 -12.04 17.79 6.08
C VAL A 34 -13.30 16.92 5.93
N PHE A 35 -13.21 15.84 5.16
CA PHE A 35 -14.20 14.77 5.05
C PHE A 35 -13.70 13.54 5.80
N LEU A 36 -14.55 12.96 6.63
CA LEU A 36 -14.24 11.75 7.40
C LEU A 36 -15.07 10.58 6.88
N ILE A 37 -14.40 9.48 6.58
CA ILE A 37 -15.03 8.22 6.22
C ILE A 37 -14.80 7.25 7.37
N ASN A 38 -15.87 7.00 8.14
CA ASN A 38 -15.83 6.13 9.32
C ASN A 38 -15.65 4.65 8.93
N GLU A 39 -15.18 3.84 9.89
CA GLU A 39 -14.93 2.41 9.72
C GLU A 39 -16.21 1.65 9.32
N THR A 40 -16.26 1.22 8.06
CA THR A 40 -17.38 0.45 7.47
C THR A 40 -17.67 -0.84 8.24
N ALA A 41 -16.64 -1.51 8.77
CA ALA A 41 -16.81 -2.72 9.57
C ALA A 41 -17.67 -2.48 10.82
N THR A 42 -17.40 -1.39 11.55
CA THR A 42 -18.14 -1.02 12.76
C THR A 42 -19.60 -0.66 12.43
N GLU A 43 -19.84 0.02 11.32
CA GLU A 43 -21.19 0.35 10.83
C GLU A 43 -22.01 -0.90 10.47
N LEU A 44 -21.42 -1.85 9.73
CA LEU A 44 -22.08 -3.12 9.38
C LEU A 44 -22.44 -3.94 10.62
N LEU A 45 -21.47 -4.11 11.53
CA LEU A 45 -21.67 -4.89 12.75
C LEU A 45 -22.75 -4.28 13.65
N SER A 46 -22.77 -2.95 13.75
CA SER A 46 -23.77 -2.20 14.53
C SER A 46 -25.17 -2.25 13.87
N SER A 47 -25.23 -2.47 12.56
CA SER A 47 -26.48 -2.67 11.80
C SER A 47 -26.98 -4.13 11.83
N GLY A 48 -26.29 -5.01 12.57
CA GLY A 48 -26.63 -6.44 12.66
C GLY A 48 -26.09 -7.30 11.51
N VAL A 49 -25.32 -6.72 10.58
CA VAL A 49 -24.68 -7.48 9.50
C VAL A 49 -23.38 -8.07 10.02
N THR A 50 -23.37 -9.37 10.33
CA THR A 50 -22.24 -10.02 11.00
C THR A 50 -21.57 -11.10 10.14
N PRO A 51 -20.24 -11.33 10.28
CA PRO A 51 -19.56 -12.44 9.64
C PRO A 51 -20.09 -13.82 10.05
N LYS A 52 -20.71 -13.93 11.23
CA LYS A 52 -21.26 -15.19 11.76
C LYS A 52 -22.46 -15.67 10.93
N GLU A 53 -23.28 -14.75 10.43
CA GLU A 53 -24.48 -15.06 9.67
C GLU A 53 -24.22 -15.16 8.16
N LEU A 54 -23.36 -14.28 7.62
CA LEU A 54 -23.06 -14.23 6.20
C LEU A 54 -21.92 -15.16 5.76
N GLY A 55 -21.04 -15.51 6.67
CA GLY A 55 -19.73 -16.07 6.33
C GLY A 55 -18.71 -14.97 6.00
N ARG A 56 -17.44 -15.35 6.11
CA ARG A 56 -16.29 -14.43 6.01
C ARG A 56 -16.21 -13.73 4.65
N TYR A 57 -16.33 -14.48 3.56
CA TYR A 57 -16.22 -13.93 2.20
C TYR A 57 -17.31 -12.89 1.90
N GLU A 58 -18.58 -13.29 2.07
CA GLU A 58 -19.74 -12.42 1.82
C GLU A 58 -19.72 -11.15 2.66
N TYR A 59 -19.32 -11.26 3.93
CA TYR A 59 -19.16 -10.09 4.79
C TYR A 59 -18.10 -9.12 4.24
N GLN A 60 -16.92 -9.61 3.85
CA GLN A 60 -15.88 -8.75 3.28
C GLN A 60 -16.27 -8.19 1.90
N SER A 61 -16.99 -8.96 1.09
CA SER A 61 -17.51 -8.49 -0.21
C SER A 61 -18.47 -7.31 -0.05
N LYS A 62 -19.33 -7.34 0.98
CA LYS A 62 -20.23 -6.22 1.33
C LYS A 62 -19.49 -5.05 1.95
N GLN A 63 -18.54 -5.31 2.86
CA GLN A 63 -17.70 -4.27 3.45
C GLN A 63 -16.92 -3.51 2.37
N PHE A 64 -16.23 -4.22 1.48
CA PHE A 64 -15.47 -3.64 0.38
C PHE A 64 -16.35 -2.74 -0.49
N PHE A 65 -17.53 -3.23 -0.88
CA PHE A 65 -18.47 -2.46 -1.69
C PHE A 65 -18.96 -1.18 -0.99
N MET A 66 -19.39 -1.30 0.27
CA MET A 66 -19.88 -0.16 1.04
C MET A 66 -18.77 0.87 1.29
N GLN A 67 -17.55 0.42 1.58
CA GLN A 67 -16.41 1.29 1.73
C GLN A 67 -16.06 2.03 0.44
N SER A 68 -15.96 1.31 -0.69
CA SER A 68 -15.70 1.93 -2.00
C SER A 68 -16.76 2.99 -2.32
N THR A 69 -18.04 2.67 -2.09
CA THR A 69 -19.15 3.59 -2.35
C THR A 69 -19.05 4.86 -1.49
N LYS A 70 -18.78 4.73 -0.19
CA LYS A 70 -18.59 5.89 0.70
C LYS A 70 -17.44 6.77 0.22
N GLU A 71 -16.33 6.14 -0.15
CA GLU A 71 -15.17 6.83 -0.70
C GLU A 71 -15.44 7.56 -2.00
N ASP A 72 -16.18 6.95 -2.93
CA ASP A 72 -16.53 7.56 -4.22
C ASP A 72 -17.47 8.76 -4.03
N VAL A 73 -18.50 8.62 -3.17
CA VAL A 73 -19.42 9.72 -2.84
C VAL A 73 -18.69 10.88 -2.19
N CYS A 74 -17.83 10.62 -1.19
CA CYS A 74 -17.03 11.67 -0.56
C CYS A 74 -16.02 12.28 -1.52
N GLY A 75 -15.43 11.50 -2.42
CA GLY A 75 -14.53 11.99 -3.46
C GLY A 75 -15.22 12.96 -4.43
N GLN A 76 -16.43 12.61 -4.88
CA GLN A 76 -17.23 13.48 -5.74
C GLN A 76 -17.57 14.81 -5.03
N GLU A 77 -18.06 14.73 -3.80
CA GLU A 77 -18.38 15.93 -3.00
C GLU A 77 -17.14 16.78 -2.73
N ALA A 78 -16.00 16.15 -2.42
CA ALA A 78 -14.73 16.84 -2.20
C ALA A 78 -14.29 17.64 -3.42
N LEU A 79 -14.53 17.14 -4.64
CA LEU A 79 -14.22 17.85 -5.89
C LEU A 79 -15.16 19.04 -6.15
N SER A 80 -16.42 18.96 -5.72
CA SER A 80 -17.43 20.01 -5.96
C SER A 80 -17.65 20.98 -4.81
N CYS A 81 -17.03 20.78 -3.64
CA CYS A 81 -17.32 21.55 -2.43
C CYS A 81 -16.82 23.01 -2.43
N GLY A 82 -16.08 23.43 -3.46
CA GLY A 82 -15.62 24.81 -3.63
C GLY A 82 -14.53 25.27 -2.66
N ALA A 83 -13.88 24.36 -1.94
CA ALA A 83 -12.78 24.69 -1.02
C ALA A 83 -11.41 24.60 -1.70
N ASP A 84 -10.50 25.51 -1.35
CA ASP A 84 -9.14 25.53 -1.94
C ASP A 84 -8.28 24.36 -1.48
N LYS A 85 -8.50 23.88 -0.26
CA LYS A 85 -7.78 22.77 0.39
C LYS A 85 -8.79 21.77 0.93
N VAL A 86 -8.67 20.51 0.55
CA VAL A 86 -9.59 19.44 0.94
C VAL A 86 -8.77 18.23 1.41
N LEU A 87 -9.17 17.65 2.53
CA LEU A 87 -8.59 16.44 3.07
C LEU A 87 -9.69 15.39 3.29
N ILE A 88 -9.54 14.21 2.70
CA ILE A 88 -10.39 13.05 2.97
C ILE A 88 -9.59 12.09 3.85
N VAL A 89 -10.14 11.72 5.01
CA VAL A 89 -9.52 10.76 5.94
C VAL A 89 -10.39 9.52 6.03
N CYS A 90 -9.83 8.38 5.64
CA CYS A 90 -10.51 7.08 5.71
C CYS A 90 -10.03 6.29 6.93
N ASP A 91 -10.95 5.93 7.84
CA ASP A 91 -10.67 4.94 8.88
C ASP A 91 -10.78 3.55 8.24
N ARG A 92 -9.62 2.92 7.98
CA ARG A 92 -9.38 1.79 7.06
C ARG A 92 -9.38 2.20 5.59
N GLY A 93 -8.70 1.41 4.75
CA GLY A 93 -8.79 1.51 3.28
C GLY A 93 -9.09 0.16 2.63
N LEU A 94 -9.43 0.15 1.34
CA LEU A 94 -9.74 -1.06 0.57
C LEU A 94 -8.66 -2.16 0.65
N PRO A 95 -7.35 -1.84 0.66
CA PRO A 95 -6.30 -2.86 0.83
C PRO A 95 -6.43 -3.68 2.13
N ASP A 96 -6.99 -3.14 3.22
CA ASP A 96 -7.17 -3.87 4.50
C ASP A 96 -7.90 -5.22 4.32
N ASN A 97 -8.78 -5.34 3.32
CA ASN A 97 -9.52 -6.57 3.03
C ASN A 97 -8.61 -7.79 2.79
N ALA A 98 -7.39 -7.58 2.29
CA ALA A 98 -6.41 -8.64 2.08
C ALA A 98 -5.98 -9.32 3.39
N ALA A 99 -5.99 -8.61 4.52
CA ALA A 99 -5.66 -9.17 5.82
C ALA A 99 -6.73 -10.15 6.34
N TYR A 100 -7.95 -10.03 5.81
CA TYR A 100 -9.12 -10.78 6.24
C TYR A 100 -9.64 -11.77 5.21
N LEU A 101 -8.94 -12.05 4.11
CA LEU A 101 -9.29 -13.10 3.16
C LEU A 101 -8.06 -13.97 2.88
N SER A 102 -8.25 -15.17 2.33
CA SER A 102 -7.15 -15.83 1.65
C SER A 102 -6.78 -15.05 0.39
N MET A 103 -5.56 -15.22 -0.12
CA MET A 103 -5.14 -14.51 -1.35
C MET A 103 -6.06 -14.82 -2.54
N ASN A 104 -6.50 -16.07 -2.69
CA ASN A 104 -7.42 -16.47 -3.76
C ASN A 104 -8.78 -15.77 -3.63
N GLU A 105 -9.33 -15.72 -2.41
CA GLU A 105 -10.58 -15.00 -2.14
C GLU A 105 -10.43 -13.50 -2.37
N TYR A 106 -9.31 -12.90 -1.97
CA TYR A 106 -9.06 -11.48 -2.17
C TYR A 106 -8.99 -11.12 -3.66
N TYR A 107 -8.23 -11.87 -4.47
CA TYR A 107 -8.18 -11.63 -5.91
C TYR A 107 -9.50 -11.95 -6.61
N PHE A 108 -10.26 -12.93 -6.11
CA PHE A 108 -11.61 -13.19 -6.62
C PHE A 108 -12.55 -12.01 -6.32
N LEU A 109 -12.52 -11.46 -5.10
CA LEU A 109 -13.27 -10.25 -4.74
C LEU A 109 -12.91 -9.05 -5.62
N LEU A 110 -11.61 -8.82 -5.84
CA LEU A 110 -11.13 -7.74 -6.71
C LEU A 110 -11.66 -7.91 -8.15
N LYS A 111 -11.62 -9.14 -8.68
CA LYS A 111 -12.17 -9.46 -10.00
C LYS A 111 -13.68 -9.25 -10.07
N GLU A 112 -14.45 -9.62 -9.04
CA GLU A 112 -15.89 -9.35 -8.96
C GLU A 112 -16.23 -7.86 -8.91
N ARG A 113 -15.26 -7.01 -8.56
CA ARG A 113 -15.38 -5.55 -8.49
C ARG A 113 -14.72 -4.84 -9.67
N ASP A 114 -14.20 -5.59 -10.64
CA ASP A 114 -13.45 -5.06 -11.77
C ASP A 114 -12.32 -4.10 -11.33
N MET A 115 -11.62 -4.49 -10.27
CA MET A 115 -10.50 -3.74 -9.70
C MET A 115 -9.25 -4.61 -9.65
N SER A 116 -8.09 -3.98 -9.80
CA SER A 116 -6.78 -4.54 -9.52
C SER A 116 -6.32 -4.16 -8.11
N ARG A 117 -5.31 -4.86 -7.60
CA ARG A 117 -4.68 -4.51 -6.33
C ARG A 117 -3.99 -3.13 -6.41
N LEU A 118 -3.41 -2.77 -7.55
CA LEU A 118 -2.79 -1.46 -7.73
C LEU A 118 -3.83 -0.35 -7.60
N GLU A 119 -4.99 -0.51 -8.24
CA GLU A 119 -6.10 0.45 -8.14
C GLU A 119 -6.59 0.61 -6.71
N THR A 120 -6.60 -0.43 -5.87
CA THR A 120 -6.98 -0.25 -4.45
C THR A 120 -5.95 0.56 -3.66
N LEU A 121 -4.67 0.49 -4.01
CA LEU A 121 -3.60 1.25 -3.35
C LEU A 121 -3.59 2.71 -3.80
N VAL A 122 -3.57 2.99 -5.11
CA VAL A 122 -3.43 4.35 -5.66
C VAL A 122 -4.69 5.22 -5.50
N ARG A 123 -5.74 4.67 -4.89
CA ARG A 123 -6.92 5.42 -4.43
C ARG A 123 -6.64 6.34 -3.25
N TYR A 124 -5.47 6.22 -2.62
CA TYR A 124 -5.03 7.05 -1.52
C TYR A 124 -3.71 7.72 -1.93
N ASP A 125 -3.55 8.98 -1.54
CA ASP A 125 -2.28 9.70 -1.71
C ASP A 125 -1.25 9.25 -0.68
N ALA A 126 -1.70 8.86 0.51
CA ALA A 126 -0.89 8.31 1.58
C ALA A 126 -1.66 7.31 2.47
N ALA A 127 -0.92 6.40 3.08
CA ALA A 127 -1.43 5.48 4.09
C ALA A 127 -0.63 5.62 5.38
N PHE A 128 -1.31 5.72 6.51
CA PHE A 128 -0.71 5.79 7.84
C PHE A 128 -0.99 4.49 8.59
N MET A 129 0.04 3.67 8.70
CA MET A 129 0.02 2.42 9.45
C MET A 129 0.25 2.69 10.94
N LEU A 130 -0.82 2.71 11.71
CA LEU A 130 -0.79 2.91 13.15
C LEU A 130 -0.64 1.57 13.86
N ARG A 131 0.62 1.17 14.14
CA ARG A 131 0.98 -0.12 14.77
C ARG A 131 0.21 -0.35 16.08
N THR A 132 -0.22 -1.57 16.36
CA THR A 132 -1.01 -1.87 17.56
C THR A 132 -0.23 -1.65 18.85
N ALA A 133 -0.89 -1.17 19.92
CA ALA A 133 -0.30 -1.08 21.26
C ALA A 133 0.08 -2.47 21.83
N ALA A 134 -0.50 -3.55 21.30
CA ALA A 134 -0.11 -4.91 21.66
C ALA A 134 1.35 -5.25 21.30
N ASN A 135 2.00 -4.49 20.39
CA ASN A 135 3.43 -4.67 20.09
C ASN A 135 4.34 -4.29 21.26
N GLU A 136 3.90 -3.40 22.16
CA GLU A 136 4.70 -2.91 23.29
C GLU A 136 4.40 -3.68 24.58
N SER A 137 3.13 -3.91 24.91
CA SER A 137 2.75 -4.75 26.05
C SER A 137 1.31 -5.23 26.02
N ASP A 138 1.07 -6.41 26.61
CA ASP A 138 -0.28 -6.93 26.87
C ASP A 138 -1.10 -6.01 27.79
N GLU A 139 -0.45 -5.23 28.65
CA GLU A 139 -1.09 -4.31 29.60
C GLU A 139 -1.65 -3.04 28.93
N LEU A 140 -1.00 -2.56 27.86
CA LEU A 140 -1.48 -1.42 27.06
C LEU A 140 -2.64 -1.81 26.14
N TYR A 141 -2.78 -3.10 25.81
CA TYR A 141 -3.89 -3.62 25.01
C TYR A 141 -5.14 -3.86 25.87
N SER A 142 -5.92 -2.80 26.12
CA SER A 142 -7.22 -2.96 26.78
C SER A 142 -8.35 -3.21 25.76
N VAL A 143 -9.03 -4.36 25.87
CA VAL A 143 -10.22 -4.73 25.07
C VAL A 143 -11.43 -3.82 25.36
N LYS A 144 -11.34 -2.94 26.37
CA LYS A 144 -12.45 -2.12 26.88
C LYS A 144 -12.97 -1.03 25.92
N SER A 145 -12.27 -0.73 24.82
CA SER A 145 -12.63 0.41 23.96
C SER A 145 -13.67 0.12 22.87
N ASN A 146 -13.94 -1.13 22.52
CA ASN A 146 -14.98 -1.46 21.54
C ASN A 146 -15.64 -2.83 21.87
N PRO A 147 -16.94 -2.87 22.21
CA PRO A 147 -17.64 -4.09 22.61
C PRO A 147 -17.79 -5.13 21.49
N VAL A 148 -17.45 -4.75 20.25
CA VAL A 148 -17.53 -5.63 19.07
C VAL A 148 -16.19 -6.36 18.81
N ARG A 149 -15.09 -5.93 19.44
CA ARG A 149 -13.76 -6.54 19.23
C ARG A 149 -13.61 -7.84 20.03
N THR A 150 -13.05 -8.86 19.38
CA THR A 150 -12.93 -10.22 19.95
C THR A 150 -11.48 -10.73 19.99
N GLU A 151 -10.56 -10.01 19.38
CA GLU A 151 -9.17 -10.39 19.20
C GLU A 151 -8.34 -10.19 20.48
N ASN A 152 -7.59 -11.23 20.88
CA ASN A 152 -6.56 -11.13 21.91
C ASN A 152 -5.30 -10.42 21.40
N ALA A 153 -4.36 -10.09 22.29
CA ALA A 153 -3.14 -9.35 21.95
C ALA A 153 -2.33 -10.01 20.81
N ARG A 154 -2.13 -11.33 20.87
CA ARG A 154 -1.44 -12.08 19.80
C ARG A 154 -2.17 -11.98 18.46
N GLN A 155 -3.49 -12.15 18.46
CA GLN A 155 -4.30 -12.01 17.24
C GLN A 155 -4.26 -10.58 16.69
N ALA A 156 -4.18 -9.58 17.57
CA ALA A 156 -4.01 -8.19 17.16
C ALA A 156 -2.66 -7.96 16.46
N ILE A 157 -1.56 -8.54 16.98
CA ILE A 157 -0.22 -8.47 16.36
C ILE A 157 -0.23 -9.19 15.00
N GLU A 158 -0.74 -10.43 14.94
CA GLU A 158 -0.81 -11.19 13.68
C GLU A 158 -1.64 -10.49 12.61
N LEU A 159 -2.69 -9.78 13.02
CA LEU A 159 -3.51 -8.97 12.12
C LEU A 159 -2.81 -7.66 11.71
N ASP A 160 -2.12 -7.00 12.64
CA ASP A 160 -1.32 -5.79 12.38
C ASP A 160 -0.25 -6.05 11.32
N GLU A 161 0.45 -7.18 11.42
CA GLU A 161 1.38 -7.65 10.40
C GLU A 161 0.67 -7.80 9.06
N LYS A 162 -0.40 -8.61 8.97
CA LYS A 162 -1.17 -8.81 7.73
C LYS A 162 -1.64 -7.51 7.07
N LEU A 163 -2.02 -6.52 7.88
CA LEU A 163 -2.40 -5.20 7.38
C LEU A 163 -1.19 -4.45 6.82
N MET A 164 -0.03 -4.54 7.46
CA MET A 164 1.21 -3.94 6.93
C MET A 164 1.53 -4.50 5.55
N LEU A 165 1.38 -5.81 5.39
CA LEU A 165 1.59 -6.52 4.13
C LEU A 165 0.66 -6.04 3.01
N ALA A 166 -0.60 -5.78 3.36
CA ALA A 166 -1.59 -5.33 2.42
C ALA A 166 -1.23 -3.96 1.80
N TRP A 167 -0.54 -3.12 2.58
CA TRP A 167 -0.22 -1.73 2.23
C TRP A 167 1.22 -1.47 1.81
N ALA A 168 2.12 -2.43 1.99
CA ALA A 168 3.55 -2.20 1.83
C ALA A 168 4.00 -1.75 0.43
N ASP A 169 3.13 -1.93 -0.56
CA ASP A 169 3.32 -1.44 -1.93
C ASP A 169 2.89 0.00 -2.18
N HIS A 170 2.31 0.64 -1.18
CA HIS A 170 1.89 2.01 -1.28
C HIS A 170 3.14 2.93 -1.24
N PRO A 171 3.37 3.78 -2.26
CA PRO A 171 4.59 4.59 -2.36
C PRO A 171 4.77 5.56 -1.19
N ASN A 172 3.65 6.00 -0.60
CA ASN A 172 3.61 6.87 0.56
C ASN A 172 3.01 6.15 1.78
N LEU A 173 3.58 5.00 2.16
CA LEU A 173 3.24 4.32 3.41
C LEU A 173 4.07 4.89 4.57
N PHE A 174 3.40 5.46 5.57
CA PHE A 174 4.02 5.95 6.80
C PHE A 174 3.70 5.00 7.95
N VAL A 175 4.74 4.37 8.51
CA VAL A 175 4.59 3.48 9.67
C VAL A 175 4.80 4.27 10.95
N ILE A 176 3.79 4.26 11.81
CA ILE A 176 3.76 4.95 13.09
C ILE A 176 3.80 3.88 14.18
N GLU A 177 5.00 3.70 14.74
CA GLU A 177 5.25 2.73 15.79
C GLU A 177 4.40 3.01 17.04
N ALA A 178 4.19 1.98 17.85
CA ALA A 178 3.58 2.15 19.14
C ALA A 178 4.49 3.03 20.03
N LYS A 179 3.87 3.88 20.86
CA LYS A 179 4.57 4.80 21.76
C LYS A 179 3.98 4.72 23.15
N ASN A 180 4.79 5.06 24.14
CA ASN A 180 4.38 5.13 25.55
C ASN A 180 3.29 6.19 25.78
N SER A 181 3.31 7.27 24.99
CA SER A 181 2.31 8.32 25.03
C SER A 181 1.45 8.29 23.77
N PHE A 182 0.13 8.18 23.97
CA PHE A 182 -0.84 8.28 22.89
C PHE A 182 -0.72 9.62 22.15
N GLU A 183 -0.54 10.73 22.88
CA GLU A 183 -0.38 12.06 22.29
C GLU A 183 0.89 12.18 21.44
N GLU A 184 2.00 11.55 21.84
CA GLU A 184 3.23 11.54 21.02
C GLU A 184 2.99 10.83 19.68
N LYS A 185 2.24 9.74 19.70
CA LYS A 185 1.88 8.98 18.50
C LYS A 185 1.01 9.81 17.56
N ILE A 186 0.00 10.48 18.10
CA ILE A 186 -0.89 11.32 17.28
C ILE A 186 -0.17 12.56 16.75
N ASN A 187 0.68 13.20 17.56
CA ASN A 187 1.46 14.36 17.11
C ASN A 187 2.39 13.97 15.95
N GLU A 188 3.00 12.79 15.98
CA GLU A 188 3.80 12.29 14.85
C GLU A 188 2.97 12.13 13.57
N VAL A 189 1.76 11.56 13.65
CA VAL A 189 0.82 11.49 12.51
C VAL A 189 0.53 12.88 11.96
N LEU A 190 0.22 13.84 12.84
CA LEU A 190 -0.11 15.21 12.44
C LEU A 190 1.06 15.91 11.78
N THR A 191 2.28 15.76 12.31
CA THR A 191 3.50 16.33 11.73
C THR A 191 3.75 15.75 10.35
N ILE A 192 3.78 14.42 10.22
CA ILE A 192 4.04 13.76 8.92
C ILE A 192 2.96 14.13 7.90
N LEU A 193 1.69 14.17 8.31
CA LEU A 193 0.60 14.56 7.41
C LEU A 193 0.69 16.04 7.01
N ALA A 194 1.09 16.93 7.92
CA ALA A 194 1.26 18.35 7.60
C ALA A 194 2.41 18.54 6.60
N ASP A 195 3.55 17.89 6.84
CA ASP A 195 4.71 17.91 5.92
C ASP A 195 4.30 17.34 4.55
N PHE A 196 3.67 16.16 4.53
CA PHE A 196 3.13 15.54 3.31
C PHE A 196 2.16 16.46 2.56
N ALA A 197 1.32 17.19 3.31
CA ALA A 197 0.34 18.11 2.77
C ALA A 197 0.91 19.48 2.38
N GLU A 198 2.18 19.76 2.66
CA GLU A 198 2.90 20.95 2.18
C GLU A 198 3.79 20.64 0.98
N GLU A 199 4.28 19.40 0.86
CA GLU A 199 5.07 18.97 -0.30
C GLU A 199 4.33 19.22 -1.64
N GLU A 200 5.00 19.92 -2.56
CA GLU A 200 4.68 19.91 -3.99
C GLU A 200 5.22 18.60 -4.57
N LYS A 201 4.43 17.53 -4.48
CA LYS A 201 4.86 16.23 -5.00
C LYS A 201 4.75 16.22 -6.53
N PRO A 202 5.82 15.89 -7.27
CA PRO A 202 5.63 15.28 -8.58
C PRO A 202 4.97 13.93 -8.32
N PHE A 203 3.75 13.73 -8.82
CA PHE A 203 3.11 12.41 -8.79
C PHE A 203 4.01 11.43 -9.55
N LEU A 204 4.52 10.42 -8.85
CA LEU A 204 5.26 9.30 -9.43
C LEU A 204 4.33 8.09 -9.44
N TYR A 205 3.65 7.87 -10.55
CA TYR A 205 2.92 6.62 -10.77
C TYR A 205 3.89 5.58 -11.31
N GLN A 206 4.05 4.47 -10.60
CA GLN A 206 4.76 3.30 -11.10
C GLN A 206 3.75 2.24 -11.54
N SER A 207 3.68 1.98 -12.85
CA SER A 207 2.87 0.89 -13.40
C SER A 207 3.77 -0.23 -13.88
N LYS A 208 3.47 -1.48 -13.49
CA LYS A 208 4.23 -2.67 -13.90
C LYS A 208 3.41 -3.55 -14.84
N TYR A 209 4.04 -4.04 -15.90
CA TYR A 209 3.43 -4.86 -16.94
C TYR A 209 4.33 -6.04 -17.26
N ILE A 210 3.73 -7.20 -17.53
CA ILE A 210 4.42 -8.29 -18.23
C ILE A 210 4.26 -8.02 -19.73
N VAL A 211 5.38 -7.82 -20.42
CA VAL A 211 5.40 -7.56 -21.87
C VAL A 211 6.13 -8.69 -22.59
N GLU A 212 5.82 -8.87 -23.88
CA GLU A 212 6.69 -9.67 -24.76
C GLU A 212 8.07 -9.03 -24.82
N TYR A 213 9.12 -9.87 -24.95
CA TYR A 213 10.50 -9.41 -24.95
C TYR A 213 10.71 -8.31 -26.01
N PRO A 214 10.98 -7.05 -25.61
CA PRO A 214 11.13 -5.96 -26.54
C PRO A 214 12.54 -5.95 -27.13
N ASP A 215 12.68 -5.43 -28.35
CA ASP A 215 13.97 -5.26 -29.01
C ASP A 215 14.74 -4.10 -28.38
N ILE A 216 15.57 -4.41 -27.39
CA ILE A 216 16.22 -3.45 -26.48
C ILE A 216 17.16 -2.51 -27.23
N ASP A 217 17.78 -2.99 -28.31
CA ASP A 217 18.72 -2.23 -29.13
C ASP A 217 18.07 -1.04 -29.86
N LYS A 218 16.73 -0.95 -29.85
CA LYS A 218 15.97 0.18 -30.40
C LYS A 218 15.84 1.38 -29.46
N PHE A 219 16.21 1.25 -28.19
CA PHE A 219 16.06 2.31 -27.20
C PHE A 219 17.41 2.93 -26.84
N ASP A 220 17.42 4.25 -26.60
CA ASP A 220 18.60 4.94 -26.07
C ASP A 220 18.67 4.71 -24.56
N ILE A 221 19.54 3.80 -24.14
CA ILE A 221 19.58 3.32 -22.75
C ILE A 221 20.35 4.29 -21.86
N ASP A 222 19.63 4.95 -20.95
CA ASP A 222 20.19 5.84 -19.94
C ASP A 222 20.93 5.07 -18.84
N LEU A 223 20.37 3.94 -18.43
CA LEU A 223 20.86 3.16 -17.30
C LEU A 223 20.80 1.67 -17.58
N ARG A 224 21.92 0.97 -17.35
CA ARG A 224 21.96 -0.49 -17.36
C ARG A 224 22.38 -1.02 -15.99
N THR A 225 21.52 -1.83 -15.40
CA THR A 225 21.77 -2.47 -14.10
C THR A 225 21.71 -3.98 -14.24
N GLU A 226 22.81 -4.65 -13.96
CA GLU A 226 22.87 -6.12 -13.87
C GLU A 226 22.60 -6.55 -12.43
N LYS A 227 21.63 -7.43 -12.23
CA LYS A 227 21.26 -7.97 -10.92
C LYS A 227 21.59 -9.46 -10.88
N GLU A 228 22.27 -9.88 -9.81
CA GLU A 228 22.56 -11.28 -9.53
C GLU A 228 21.98 -11.64 -8.15
N PHE A 229 21.04 -12.57 -8.14
CA PHE A 229 20.39 -13.08 -6.93
C PHE A 229 20.99 -14.43 -6.56
N TYR A 230 21.50 -14.54 -5.35
CA TYR A 230 22.11 -15.76 -4.81
C TYR A 230 21.23 -16.31 -3.70
N LYS A 231 20.73 -17.53 -3.86
CA LYS A 231 19.90 -18.17 -2.85
C LYS A 231 20.74 -18.55 -1.63
N LEU A 232 20.46 -17.95 -0.48
CA LEU A 232 21.15 -18.18 0.79
C LEU A 232 20.35 -19.13 1.72
N GLY A 233 19.05 -19.28 1.49
CA GLY A 233 18.17 -20.14 2.25
C GLY A 233 16.81 -20.32 1.54
N PRO A 234 15.82 -20.96 2.20
CA PRO A 234 14.48 -21.13 1.64
C PRO A 234 13.87 -19.79 1.20
N GLU A 235 14.07 -18.75 2.02
CA GLU A 235 13.44 -17.43 1.89
C GLU A 235 14.46 -16.29 1.95
N LYS A 236 15.76 -16.53 1.73
CA LYS A 236 16.78 -15.47 1.80
C LYS A 236 17.67 -15.46 0.57
N TYR A 237 17.94 -14.26 0.06
CA TYR A 237 18.75 -14.03 -1.14
C TYR A 237 19.78 -12.93 -0.88
N ALA A 238 20.98 -13.10 -1.39
CA ALA A 238 21.90 -11.98 -1.59
C ALA A 238 21.68 -11.41 -2.98
N LEU A 239 21.36 -10.13 -3.07
CA LEU A 239 21.33 -9.38 -4.32
C LEU A 239 22.66 -8.65 -4.49
N LYS A 240 23.30 -8.88 -5.64
CA LYS A 240 24.40 -8.06 -6.13
C LYS A 240 23.91 -7.24 -7.31
N GLU A 241 24.00 -5.92 -7.22
CA GLU A 241 23.66 -4.99 -8.29
C GLU A 241 24.95 -4.41 -8.88
N THR A 242 25.10 -4.47 -10.19
CA THR A 242 26.18 -3.82 -10.93
C THR A 242 25.58 -2.73 -11.80
N VAL A 243 25.77 -1.47 -11.42
CA VAL A 243 25.27 -0.29 -12.14
C VAL A 243 26.45 0.39 -12.80
N ASN A 244 26.50 0.42 -14.14
CA ASN A 244 27.60 1.03 -14.90
C ASN A 244 29.00 0.65 -14.36
N GLY A 245 29.19 -0.64 -14.02
CA GLY A 245 30.44 -1.19 -13.48
C GLY A 245 30.67 -1.05 -11.97
N LYS A 246 29.86 -0.26 -11.24
CA LYS A 246 29.92 -0.14 -9.78
C LYS A 246 29.05 -1.20 -9.11
N LYS A 247 29.61 -1.92 -8.13
CA LYS A 247 28.95 -3.04 -7.44
C LYS A 247 28.37 -2.61 -6.10
N ARG A 248 27.13 -3.04 -5.82
CA ARG A 248 26.45 -2.94 -4.53
C ARG A 248 25.91 -4.30 -4.12
N TYR A 249 25.83 -4.56 -2.82
CA TYR A 249 25.36 -5.83 -2.28
C TYR A 249 24.27 -5.56 -1.24
N LYS A 250 23.20 -6.36 -1.27
CA LYS A 250 22.05 -6.29 -0.37
C LYS A 250 21.61 -7.70 0.02
N ILE A 251 21.00 -7.85 1.19
CA ILE A 251 20.30 -9.08 1.57
C ILE A 251 18.80 -8.82 1.43
N ILE A 252 18.10 -9.76 0.83
CA ILE A 252 16.65 -9.73 0.60
C ILE A 252 16.05 -10.94 1.30
N ASP A 253 15.11 -10.71 2.20
CA ASP A 253 14.25 -11.75 2.75
C ASP A 253 12.99 -11.85 1.88
N GLN A 254 12.65 -13.04 1.39
CA GLN A 254 11.45 -13.30 0.59
C GLN A 254 10.20 -12.92 1.37
N ASN A 255 10.20 -13.09 2.70
CA ASN A 255 9.08 -12.67 3.52
C ASN A 255 8.90 -11.16 3.51
N GLU A 256 9.98 -10.37 3.37
CA GLU A 256 9.90 -8.90 3.17
C GLU A 256 9.64 -8.52 1.70
N ALA A 257 9.96 -9.41 0.74
CA ALA A 257 9.78 -9.18 -0.69
C ALA A 257 8.36 -9.49 -1.21
N TYR A 258 7.54 -10.24 -0.48
CA TYR A 258 6.10 -10.45 -0.75
C TYR A 258 5.26 -9.16 -0.65
N TYR A 259 5.88 -8.08 -0.17
CA TYR A 259 5.29 -6.78 0.14
C TYR A 259 5.66 -5.68 -0.83
N CYS A 260 6.53 -5.99 -1.80
CA CYS A 260 6.78 -5.19 -2.98
C CYS A 260 5.91 -5.69 -4.15
N SER A 261 5.68 -4.84 -5.16
CA SER A 261 4.81 -4.99 -6.33
C SER A 261 5.42 -5.94 -7.34
N ASN A 262 5.85 -7.07 -6.81
CA ASN A 262 6.79 -8.04 -7.31
C ASN A 262 6.15 -9.42 -7.23
N VAL A 263 4.83 -9.52 -7.11
CA VAL A 263 4.10 -10.80 -7.23
C VAL A 263 4.45 -11.46 -8.57
N ASP A 264 4.62 -10.67 -9.63
CA ASP A 264 5.12 -11.16 -10.92
C ASP A 264 6.62 -11.48 -10.85
N LEU A 265 7.46 -10.65 -10.24
CA LEU A 265 8.89 -10.91 -10.01
C LEU A 265 9.15 -12.24 -9.27
N LEU A 266 8.37 -12.52 -8.23
CA LEU A 266 8.49 -13.71 -7.40
C LEU A 266 7.90 -14.95 -8.08
N LYS A 267 6.85 -14.80 -8.91
CA LYS A 267 6.40 -15.88 -9.81
C LYS A 267 7.45 -16.18 -10.88
N LEU A 268 8.04 -15.16 -11.49
CA LEU A 268 9.12 -15.29 -12.47
C LEU A 268 10.37 -15.95 -11.87
N ILE A 269 10.70 -15.63 -10.60
CA ILE A 269 11.77 -16.27 -9.82
C ILE A 269 11.41 -17.71 -9.40
N ALA A 270 10.15 -17.97 -9.03
CA ALA A 270 9.68 -19.29 -8.59
C ALA A 270 9.47 -20.29 -9.76
N GLU A 271 9.02 -19.82 -10.91
CA GLU A 271 8.86 -20.60 -12.15
C GLU A 271 10.21 -20.90 -12.82
N GLY A 272 11.26 -20.11 -12.50
CA GLY A 272 12.56 -20.17 -13.16
C GLY A 272 13.53 -21.27 -12.74
N ASP A 273 13.44 -21.77 -11.50
CA ASP A 273 14.08 -23.00 -10.99
C ASP A 273 14.12 -22.98 -9.46
N SER A 274 13.35 -23.84 -8.79
CA SER A 274 13.51 -24.08 -7.34
C SER A 274 14.88 -24.68 -6.99
N HIS A 275 15.68 -25.07 -7.99
CA HIS A 275 16.96 -25.76 -7.88
C HIS A 275 18.20 -24.93 -8.25
N LYS A 276 18.07 -23.75 -8.89
CA LYS A 276 19.23 -22.90 -9.24
C LYS A 276 19.70 -22.10 -8.04
N LYS A 277 21.02 -22.12 -7.79
CA LYS A 277 21.67 -21.33 -6.72
C LYS A 277 21.79 -19.84 -7.05
N LYS A 278 21.63 -19.47 -8.33
CA LYS A 278 21.82 -18.13 -8.86
C LYS A 278 20.78 -17.81 -9.94
N ILE A 279 20.18 -16.62 -9.85
CA ILE A 279 19.30 -16.03 -10.87
C ILE A 279 19.92 -14.70 -11.29
N CYS A 280 19.86 -14.37 -12.58
CA CYS A 280 20.38 -13.12 -13.11
C CYS A 280 19.25 -12.37 -13.84
N SER A 281 19.24 -11.05 -13.70
CA SER A 281 18.41 -10.17 -14.51
C SER A 281 19.18 -8.94 -14.96
N THR A 282 18.72 -8.34 -16.05
CA THR A 282 19.25 -7.06 -16.53
C THR A 282 18.10 -6.07 -16.63
N VAL A 283 18.25 -4.91 -15.98
CA VAL A 283 17.33 -3.78 -16.06
C VAL A 283 17.88 -2.74 -17.02
N TYR A 284 17.03 -2.32 -17.95
CA TYR A 284 17.29 -1.27 -18.92
C TYR A 284 16.37 -0.10 -18.63
N GLY A 285 16.93 0.99 -18.12
CA GLY A 285 16.24 2.24 -17.85
C GLY A 285 16.43 3.23 -18.99
N PHE A 286 15.35 3.82 -19.47
CA PHE A 286 15.39 4.84 -20.52
C PHE A 286 14.18 5.79 -20.43
N HIS A 287 14.34 6.99 -20.96
CA HIS A 287 13.23 7.92 -21.14
C HIS A 287 12.48 7.73 -22.46
N TYR A 288 11.15 7.79 -22.41
CA TYR A 288 10.28 7.74 -23.58
C TYR A 288 9.04 8.61 -23.32
N ASP A 289 8.74 9.57 -24.21
CA ASP A 289 7.58 10.49 -24.12
C ASP A 289 7.33 11.07 -22.71
N ASP A 290 8.35 11.71 -22.12
CA ASP A 290 8.36 12.30 -20.76
C ASP A 290 8.24 11.32 -19.57
N GLU A 291 8.14 10.01 -19.83
CA GLU A 291 8.11 8.96 -18.83
C GLU A 291 9.51 8.34 -18.66
N TYR A 292 9.80 7.78 -17.48
CA TYR A 292 10.97 6.95 -17.28
C TYR A 292 10.51 5.49 -17.26
N ILE A 293 11.07 4.66 -18.15
CA ILE A 293 10.68 3.27 -18.32
C ILE A 293 11.86 2.39 -17.91
N GLU A 294 11.59 1.36 -17.10
CA GLU A 294 12.53 0.29 -16.80
C GLU A 294 12.03 -1.03 -17.39
N ILE A 295 12.87 -1.72 -18.15
CA ILE A 295 12.59 -3.07 -18.65
C ILE A 295 13.54 -4.04 -17.95
N GLU A 296 13.01 -4.92 -17.11
CA GLU A 296 13.75 -5.99 -16.45
C GLU A 296 13.59 -7.32 -17.20
N THR A 297 14.71 -7.88 -17.63
CA THR A 297 14.79 -9.14 -18.36
C THR A 297 15.52 -10.20 -17.54
N TYR A 298 15.11 -11.47 -17.66
CA TYR A 298 15.69 -12.57 -16.88
C TYR A 298 16.36 -13.59 -17.79
N ASP A 299 17.56 -14.06 -17.40
CA ASP A 299 18.34 -15.00 -18.21
C ASP A 299 17.60 -16.32 -18.51
N HIS A 300 16.67 -16.74 -17.64
CA HIS A 300 15.89 -17.97 -17.80
C HIS A 300 14.58 -17.78 -18.57
N GLN A 301 14.18 -16.55 -18.87
CA GLN A 301 12.96 -16.24 -19.62
C GLN A 301 13.28 -15.52 -20.92
N LYS A 302 13.08 -16.22 -22.04
CA LYS A 302 13.48 -15.70 -23.36
C LYS A 302 12.39 -14.88 -24.06
N ASN A 303 11.14 -14.95 -23.60
CA ASN A 303 9.99 -14.45 -24.35
C ASN A 303 9.26 -13.28 -23.68
N THR A 304 9.54 -13.01 -22.41
CA THR A 304 8.81 -12.03 -21.59
C THR A 304 9.76 -11.18 -20.75
N ALA A 305 9.36 -9.95 -20.50
CA ALA A 305 10.07 -8.99 -19.66
C ALA A 305 9.08 -8.28 -18.71
N VAL A 306 9.60 -7.72 -17.62
CA VAL A 306 8.82 -6.85 -16.73
C VAL A 306 9.10 -5.41 -17.12
N MET A 307 8.10 -4.68 -17.58
CA MET A 307 8.19 -3.26 -17.86
C MET A 307 7.60 -2.47 -16.69
N THR A 308 8.38 -1.58 -16.11
CA THR A 308 7.94 -0.58 -15.13
C THR A 308 7.92 0.78 -15.81
N ILE A 309 6.81 1.48 -15.75
CA ILE A 309 6.68 2.86 -16.23
C ILE A 309 6.55 3.76 -15.02
N GLU A 310 7.51 4.65 -14.83
CA GLU A 310 7.44 5.77 -13.90
C GLU A 310 6.92 7.01 -14.63
N LYS A 311 5.65 7.35 -14.41
CA LYS A 311 5.12 8.63 -14.87
C LYS A 311 5.39 9.69 -13.83
N ARG A 312 6.11 10.73 -14.23
CA ARG A 312 6.16 11.99 -13.49
C ARG A 312 5.06 12.87 -14.03
N ASP A 313 3.98 13.05 -13.30
CA ASP A 313 2.96 14.00 -13.74
C ASP A 313 3.51 15.43 -13.60
N LYS A 314 3.97 16.03 -14.71
CA LYS A 314 4.33 17.44 -14.81
C LYS A 314 3.06 18.27 -15.01
N LYS A 315 2.15 18.26 -14.03
CA LYS A 315 0.83 18.92 -14.08
C LYS A 315 -0.08 18.40 -15.21
N ALA A 316 -1.36 18.26 -14.89
CA ALA A 316 -2.42 18.43 -15.87
C ALA A 316 -3.62 19.14 -15.23
N PRO A 317 -4.45 19.84 -16.01
CA PRO A 317 -4.16 20.97 -16.88
C PRO A 317 -4.80 22.26 -16.29
N ASP A 318 -4.51 23.43 -16.87
CA ASP A 318 -5.48 24.53 -16.78
C ASP A 318 -6.81 24.00 -17.34
N HIS A 319 -7.86 23.94 -16.51
CA HIS A 319 -9.26 24.33 -16.79
C HIS A 319 -10.22 23.89 -15.69
#